data_AF-A0A2L2XT05-F1
#
_entry.id   AF-A0A2L2XT05-F1
#
_cell.length_a   1.000
_cell.length_b   1.000
_cell.length_c   1.000
_cell.angle_alpha   90.00
_cell.angle_beta   90.00
_cell.angle_gamma   90.00
#
_symmetry.space_group_name_H-M   'P 1'
#
loop_
_entity.id
_entity.type
_entity.pdbx_description
1 polymer ?
#
loop_
_entity_poly.entity_id
_entity_poly.type
_entity_poly.pdbx_seq_one_letter_code
_entity_poly.pdbx_strand_id
1 'polypeptide(L)'
;MNLLPRTTQSRLKKIPQIPSVWEGDRRALSLSERMPRATLEPNQESGGECVIWVDGSEGCVRAMEVVSPETGPEAMVRTLIRAIETPQNPARPARPKKIIVRDRETQFFLRGVLQDLEITIDYAPNLPLIDDLFRGFDEFQNNRPPAIPPAWQSALVKTAHEIWKAEPWSCLADYDILEIKIDRPDFPHLYACVMGMLGREYGVILYRSLASLKQFRQAALEEKSMERLEKAFLSQDCWFLSYELADDDEEDDEDDYDLASAAPSQIHPVFGSVHPYEGIRPYLDEEEAITVYLALMALLRFLKGNQSALSEEPIGELQRRFRIPLDPEQAKGETVAVTVATMPDLCAEFMQLLEDDEDDEDDEDDDEEESVLKENLVPDNAHLSLGMVPWQLLDKIRSRPKIHYQPQSVPTKGEGFPVVMIQTSRPKAKELIEKIEQAGGLEAIGFNPGEDPLEDTRYDLGILKMANGDLYLFGEFEQDDPDHRNARRNWQKRIKNTEGYCGLIVAMGVTGSSCGNPQLNDMLALYEAKSIDSKDLDLGVLTLMPHFG
;
A
#
# COMPACT_ATOMS: atom_id res chain seq x y z
N MET A 1 9.17 42.78 6.15
CA MET A 1 8.64 42.84 4.78
C MET A 1 9.41 41.82 3.96
N ASN A 2 8.76 40.72 3.58
CA ASN A 2 9.38 39.66 2.79
C ASN A 2 9.26 40.02 1.31
N LEU A 3 10.35 40.53 0.73
CA LEU A 3 10.45 40.75 -0.72
C LEU A 3 10.83 39.44 -1.42
N LEU A 4 10.43 39.31 -2.69
CA LEU A 4 10.93 38.21 -3.51
C LEU A 4 12.47 38.24 -3.60
N PRO A 5 13.14 37.08 -3.55
CA PRO A 5 14.58 37.00 -3.77
C PRO A 5 14.98 37.65 -5.10
N ARG A 6 16.14 38.32 -5.13
CA ARG A 6 16.65 38.98 -6.35
C ARG A 6 16.75 38.05 -7.56
N THR A 7 17.08 36.78 -7.32
CA THR A 7 17.14 35.72 -8.33
C THR A 7 15.76 35.47 -8.96
N THR A 8 14.72 35.31 -8.13
CA THR A 8 13.33 35.15 -8.56
C THR A 8 12.85 36.38 -9.33
N GLN A 9 13.09 37.60 -8.82
CA GLN A 9 12.72 38.83 -9.52
C GLN A 9 13.37 38.93 -10.91
N SER A 10 14.67 38.63 -11.00
CA SER A 10 15.42 38.65 -12.26
C SER A 10 14.84 37.67 -13.28
N ARG A 11 14.44 36.46 -12.84
CA ARG A 11 13.81 35.44 -13.69
C ARG A 11 12.44 35.90 -14.20
N LEU A 12 11.57 36.36 -13.30
CA LEU A 12 10.24 36.86 -13.65
C LEU A 12 10.27 38.08 -14.57
N LYS A 13 11.29 38.94 -14.46
CA LYS A 13 11.49 40.11 -15.33
C LYS A 13 11.80 39.73 -16.78
N LYS A 14 12.44 38.57 -17.01
CA LYS A 14 12.76 38.07 -18.36
C LYS A 14 11.53 37.55 -19.12
N ILE A 15 10.47 37.20 -18.40
CA ILE A 15 9.23 36.71 -18.99
C ILE A 15 8.46 37.90 -19.59
N PRO A 16 7.93 37.77 -20.84
CA PRO A 16 7.21 38.86 -21.49
C PRO A 16 6.03 39.36 -20.65
N GLN A 17 5.91 40.68 -20.52
CA GLN A 17 4.73 41.27 -19.89
C GLN A 17 3.65 41.48 -20.95
N ILE A 18 2.46 40.97 -20.68
CA ILE A 18 1.29 41.05 -21.56
C ILE A 18 0.27 42.06 -20.99
N PRO A 19 -0.53 42.73 -21.84
CA PRO A 19 -1.54 43.70 -21.41
C PRO A 19 -2.81 43.01 -20.87
N SER A 20 -2.66 41.91 -20.14
CA SER A 20 -3.77 41.16 -19.53
C SER A 20 -4.05 41.64 -18.10
N VAL A 21 -5.28 41.34 -17.67
CA VAL A 21 -5.74 41.48 -16.29
C VAL A 21 -6.03 40.09 -15.77
N TRP A 22 -5.40 39.69 -14.66
CA TRP A 22 -5.68 38.41 -14.03
C TRP A 22 -6.49 38.59 -12.75
N GLU A 23 -7.38 37.64 -12.49
CA GLU A 23 -8.10 37.53 -11.22
C GLU A 23 -7.40 36.48 -10.35
N GLY A 24 -7.25 36.75 -9.06
CA GLY A 24 -6.67 35.83 -8.09
C GLY A 24 -7.51 35.77 -6.83
N ASP A 25 -7.76 34.56 -6.36
CA ASP A 25 -8.54 34.33 -5.14
C ASP A 25 -8.04 33.12 -4.36
N ARG A 26 -8.38 33.11 -3.07
CA ARG A 26 -8.18 31.98 -2.16
C ARG A 26 -9.50 31.71 -1.47
N ARG A 27 -10.05 30.51 -1.66
CA ARG A 27 -11.38 30.14 -1.17
C ARG A 27 -11.42 28.68 -0.75
N ALA A 28 -12.14 28.38 0.32
CA ALA A 28 -12.50 27.01 0.67
C ALA A 28 -13.15 26.32 -0.54
N LEU A 29 -12.67 25.11 -0.85
CA LEU A 29 -13.36 24.24 -1.78
C LEU A 29 -14.42 23.48 -1.00
N SER A 30 -15.69 23.64 -1.35
CA SER A 30 -16.74 22.72 -0.88
C SER A 30 -16.61 21.31 -1.48
N LEU A 31 -15.47 20.96 -2.09
CA LEU A 31 -15.22 19.67 -2.74
C LEU A 31 -15.03 18.52 -1.74
N SER A 32 -14.67 18.80 -0.48
CA SER A 32 -14.26 17.78 0.49
C SER A 32 -15.42 17.05 1.15
N GLU A 33 -16.58 17.66 1.35
CA GLU A 33 -17.64 17.08 2.19
C GLU A 33 -18.32 15.82 1.58
N ARG A 34 -18.06 15.49 0.30
CA ARG A 34 -18.76 14.39 -0.42
C ARG A 34 -17.92 13.66 -1.48
N MET A 35 -16.60 13.86 -1.51
CA MET A 35 -15.71 13.09 -2.39
C MET A 35 -15.09 11.94 -1.56
N PRO A 36 -15.29 10.67 -1.93
CA PRO A 36 -14.62 9.58 -1.23
C PRO A 36 -13.09 9.69 -1.34
N ARG A 37 -12.36 9.32 -0.29
CA ARG A 37 -10.88 9.40 -0.25
C ARG A 37 -10.25 8.63 -1.40
N ALA A 38 -10.88 7.54 -1.86
CA ALA A 38 -10.48 6.78 -3.06
C ALA A 38 -10.43 7.60 -4.39
N THR A 39 -10.94 8.82 -4.42
CA THR A 39 -10.86 9.75 -5.58
C THR A 39 -9.91 10.92 -5.38
N LEU A 40 -9.33 11.05 -4.19
CA LEU A 40 -8.37 12.10 -3.85
C LEU A 40 -6.96 11.52 -3.92
N GLU A 41 -5.99 12.34 -4.33
CA GLU A 41 -4.58 11.96 -4.19
C GLU A 41 -4.27 11.67 -2.71
N PRO A 42 -3.42 10.68 -2.39
CA PRO A 42 -3.15 10.22 -1.02
C PRO A 42 -2.61 11.29 -0.04
N ASN A 43 -2.38 12.53 -0.50
CA ASN A 43 -1.90 13.66 0.29
C ASN A 43 -2.88 14.86 0.35
N GLN A 44 -4.15 14.71 -0.07
CA GLN A 44 -5.14 15.79 0.02
C GLN A 44 -6.02 15.63 1.27
N GLU A 45 -5.72 16.40 2.30
CA GLU A 45 -6.55 16.56 3.51
C GLU A 45 -7.98 17.04 3.15
N SER A 46 -8.97 16.48 3.83
CA SER A 46 -10.36 16.93 3.80
C SER A 46 -10.47 18.34 4.37
N GLY A 47 -10.60 19.36 3.50
CA GLY A 47 -10.81 20.75 3.94
C GLY A 47 -9.89 21.81 3.31
N GLY A 48 -9.21 21.51 2.21
CA GLY A 48 -8.31 22.46 1.54
C GLY A 48 -8.96 23.74 1.01
N GLU A 49 -8.21 24.85 1.03
CA GLU A 49 -8.52 26.06 0.31
C GLU A 49 -7.86 26.05 -1.08
N CYS A 50 -8.63 26.38 -2.11
CA CYS A 50 -8.10 26.55 -3.46
C CYS A 50 -7.58 27.98 -3.66
N VAL A 51 -6.31 28.06 -4.00
CA VAL A 51 -5.66 29.24 -4.55
C VAL A 51 -5.71 29.15 -6.08
N ILE A 52 -6.29 30.14 -6.75
CA ILE A 52 -6.43 30.13 -8.21
C ILE A 52 -6.05 31.48 -8.84
N TRP A 53 -5.45 31.41 -10.03
CA TRP A 53 -5.17 32.56 -10.88
C TRP A 53 -5.76 32.35 -12.28
N VAL A 54 -6.63 33.27 -12.70
CA VAL A 54 -7.36 33.19 -13.97
C VAL A 54 -6.99 34.37 -14.86
N ASP A 55 -6.71 34.09 -16.14
CA ASP A 55 -6.50 35.14 -17.14
C ASP A 55 -7.84 35.66 -17.66
N GLY A 56 -8.17 36.92 -17.37
CA GLY A 56 -9.43 37.50 -17.84
C GLY A 56 -9.45 37.89 -19.30
N SER A 57 -8.31 37.91 -19.98
CA SER A 57 -8.26 38.16 -21.42
C SER A 57 -8.39 36.88 -22.24
N GLU A 58 -7.88 35.76 -21.73
CA GLU A 58 -7.91 34.45 -22.40
C GLU A 58 -9.02 33.52 -21.87
N GLY A 59 -9.63 33.86 -20.72
CA GLY A 59 -10.70 33.06 -20.11
C GLY A 59 -10.22 31.70 -19.58
N CYS A 60 -8.93 31.58 -19.25
CA CYS A 60 -8.31 30.31 -18.86
C CYS A 60 -7.71 30.38 -17.45
N VAL A 61 -7.76 29.26 -16.73
CA VAL A 61 -7.02 29.06 -15.48
C VAL A 61 -5.54 28.96 -15.81
N ARG A 62 -4.70 29.78 -15.18
CA ARG A 62 -3.25 29.79 -15.39
C ARG A 62 -2.51 28.94 -14.38
N ALA A 63 -2.98 28.95 -13.13
CA ALA A 63 -2.51 28.04 -12.09
C ALA A 63 -3.59 27.90 -11.03
N MET A 64 -3.63 26.72 -10.42
CA MET A 64 -4.51 26.36 -9.32
C MET A 64 -3.74 25.44 -8.37
N GLU A 65 -3.91 25.63 -7.07
CA GLU A 65 -3.27 24.87 -6.01
C GLU A 65 -4.24 24.72 -4.84
N VAL A 66 -4.43 23.49 -4.34
CA VAL A 66 -5.16 23.24 -3.09
C VAL A 66 -4.15 23.26 -1.95
N VAL A 67 -4.44 24.02 -0.90
CA VAL A 67 -3.56 24.17 0.27
C VAL A 67 -4.35 23.98 1.56
N SER A 68 -3.69 23.50 2.62
CA SER A 68 -4.30 23.44 3.95
C SER A 68 -4.75 24.85 4.41
N PRO A 69 -5.89 25.00 5.11
CA PRO A 69 -6.37 26.29 5.63
C PRO A 69 -5.33 27.03 6.48
N GLU A 70 -4.44 26.29 7.15
CA GLU A 70 -3.37 26.86 7.99
C GLU A 70 -2.24 27.52 7.18
N THR A 71 -2.18 27.25 5.88
CA THR A 71 -1.14 27.78 5.00
C THR A 71 -1.20 29.31 4.97
N GLY A 72 -0.06 29.99 5.10
CA GLY A 72 0.02 31.45 5.07
C GLY A 72 -0.32 32.10 3.71
N PRO A 73 -0.41 33.44 3.64
CA PRO A 73 -0.69 34.18 2.41
C PRO A 73 0.38 33.99 1.31
N GLU A 74 1.55 33.44 1.65
CA GLU A 74 2.62 33.07 0.72
C GLU A 74 2.14 32.10 -0.37
N ALA A 75 1.11 31.29 -0.12
CA ALA A 75 0.50 30.40 -1.12
C ALA A 75 -0.01 31.16 -2.36
N MET A 76 -0.60 32.35 -2.17
CA MET A 76 -1.03 33.22 -3.27
C MET A 76 0.15 33.61 -4.17
N VAL A 77 1.31 33.90 -3.57
CA VAL A 77 2.52 34.32 -4.29
C VAL A 77 3.17 33.14 -5.01
N ARG A 78 3.30 31.99 -4.35
CA ARG A 78 3.85 30.77 -4.95
C ARG A 78 3.04 30.37 -6.19
N THR A 79 1.71 30.35 -6.06
CA THR A 79 0.81 30.00 -7.16
C THR A 79 0.87 31.04 -8.28
N LEU A 80 1.00 32.34 -7.96
CA LEU A 80 1.17 33.39 -8.97
C LEU A 80 2.48 33.24 -9.76
N ILE A 81 3.58 32.91 -9.07
CA ILE A 81 4.87 32.64 -9.72
C ILE A 81 4.72 31.47 -10.69
N ARG A 82 4.05 30.39 -10.27
CA ARG A 82 3.73 29.25 -11.15
C ARG A 82 2.89 29.68 -12.36
N ALA A 83 1.84 30.50 -12.16
CA ALA A 83 1.02 31.04 -13.26
C ALA A 83 1.81 31.89 -14.28
N ILE A 84 2.93 32.49 -13.87
CA ILE A 84 3.81 33.29 -14.72
C ILE A 84 4.85 32.41 -15.42
N GLU A 85 5.51 31.50 -14.69
CA GLU A 85 6.67 30.74 -15.18
C GLU A 85 6.27 29.42 -15.87
N THR A 86 5.29 28.71 -15.32
CA THR A 86 4.87 27.37 -15.73
C THR A 86 3.34 27.23 -15.67
N PRO A 87 2.60 28.03 -16.47
CA PRO A 87 1.14 28.00 -16.45
C PRO A 87 0.59 26.67 -16.98
N GLN A 88 -0.63 26.33 -16.57
CA GLN A 88 -1.38 25.19 -17.11
C GLN A 88 -1.66 25.37 -18.61
N ASN A 89 -1.55 24.27 -19.37
CA ASN A 89 -1.83 24.23 -20.81
C ASN A 89 -3.31 24.61 -21.05
N PRO A 90 -3.65 25.49 -22.02
CA PRO A 90 -2.85 25.99 -23.15
C PRO A 90 -2.13 27.33 -22.94
N ALA A 91 -2.16 27.89 -21.74
CA ALA A 91 -1.52 29.18 -21.49
C ALA A 91 0.01 29.09 -21.62
N ARG A 92 0.64 30.17 -22.09
CA ARG A 92 2.10 30.28 -22.24
C ARG A 92 2.71 31.19 -21.17
N PRO A 93 3.96 30.98 -20.73
CA PRO A 93 4.60 31.82 -19.73
C PRO A 93 4.50 33.31 -20.06
N ALA A 94 3.92 34.09 -19.15
CA ALA A 94 3.66 35.52 -19.35
C ALA A 94 3.49 36.23 -18.01
N ARG A 95 3.86 37.50 -17.93
CA ARG A 95 3.64 38.35 -16.75
C ARG A 95 2.45 39.29 -16.99
N PRO A 96 1.47 39.40 -16.09
CA PRO A 96 0.34 40.30 -16.28
C PRO A 96 0.75 41.75 -16.10
N LYS A 97 0.00 42.67 -16.70
CA LYS A 97 0.12 44.10 -16.39
C LYS A 97 -0.64 44.47 -15.13
N LYS A 98 -1.71 43.73 -14.84
CA LYS A 98 -2.59 43.98 -13.71
C LYS A 98 -3.12 42.68 -13.12
N ILE A 99 -3.24 42.64 -11.81
CA ILE A 99 -3.97 41.60 -11.07
C ILE A 99 -5.05 42.23 -10.20
N ILE A 100 -6.14 41.50 -10.01
CA ILE A 100 -7.27 41.87 -9.17
C ILE A 100 -7.47 40.75 -8.13
N VAL A 101 -7.58 41.12 -6.86
CA VAL A 101 -7.84 40.18 -5.77
C VAL A 101 -9.07 40.57 -4.97
N ARG A 102 -9.71 39.58 -4.35
CA ARG A 102 -10.96 39.76 -3.60
C ARG A 102 -10.77 40.46 -2.27
N ASP A 103 -9.65 40.19 -1.62
CA ASP A 103 -9.40 40.60 -0.25
C ASP A 103 -8.36 41.74 -0.15
N ARG A 104 -8.59 42.67 0.78
CA ARG A 104 -7.73 43.85 0.95
C ARG A 104 -6.41 43.50 1.61
N GLU A 105 -6.38 42.57 2.55
CA GLU A 105 -5.16 42.13 3.20
C GLU A 105 -4.22 41.48 2.19
N THR A 106 -4.77 40.61 1.34
CA THR A 106 -4.09 40.02 0.18
C THR A 106 -3.56 41.09 -0.78
N GLN A 107 -4.36 42.13 -1.08
CA GLN A 107 -3.92 43.25 -1.90
C GLN A 107 -2.70 43.96 -1.30
N PHE A 108 -2.72 44.26 0.00
CA PHE A 108 -1.60 44.92 0.68
C PHE A 108 -0.35 44.05 0.72
N PHE A 109 -0.53 42.75 1.01
CA PHE A 109 0.55 41.78 1.01
C PHE A 109 1.23 41.68 -0.36
N LEU A 110 0.46 41.48 -1.43
CA LEU A 110 0.98 41.39 -2.79
C LEU A 110 1.67 42.67 -3.25
N ARG A 111 1.19 43.86 -2.82
CA ARG A 111 1.85 45.13 -3.13
C ARG A 111 3.26 45.23 -2.56
N GLY A 112 3.48 44.68 -1.37
CA GLY A 112 4.82 44.59 -0.78
C GLY A 112 5.70 43.60 -1.53
N VAL A 113 5.18 42.40 -1.80
CA VAL A 113 5.96 41.29 -2.38
C VAL A 113 6.34 41.54 -3.84
N LEU A 114 5.45 42.13 -4.64
CA LEU A 114 5.57 42.28 -6.09
C LEU A 114 6.04 43.67 -6.55
N GLN A 115 6.47 44.53 -5.62
CA GLN A 115 6.79 45.95 -5.86
C GLN A 115 7.69 46.19 -7.08
N ASP A 116 8.65 45.28 -7.32
CA ASP A 116 9.65 45.43 -8.39
C ASP A 116 9.25 44.81 -9.73
N LEU A 117 8.08 44.17 -9.85
CA LEU A 117 7.68 43.41 -11.05
C LEU A 117 6.83 44.20 -12.06
N GLU A 118 6.55 45.47 -11.77
CA GLU A 118 5.72 46.35 -12.62
C GLU A 118 4.31 45.80 -12.87
N ILE A 119 3.74 45.11 -11.87
CA ILE A 119 2.38 44.57 -11.88
C ILE A 119 1.48 45.50 -11.06
N THR A 120 0.39 45.99 -11.63
CA THR A 120 -0.62 46.78 -10.91
C THR A 120 -1.51 45.86 -10.09
N ILE A 121 -1.79 46.19 -8.83
CA ILE A 121 -2.56 45.33 -7.91
C ILE A 121 -3.77 46.08 -7.38
N ASP A 122 -4.94 45.63 -7.80
CA ASP A 122 -6.24 46.21 -7.45
C ASP A 122 -7.07 45.25 -6.61
N TYR A 123 -7.99 45.84 -5.86
CA TYR A 123 -8.99 45.14 -5.05
C TYR A 123 -10.34 45.26 -5.74
N ALA A 124 -11.08 44.16 -5.81
CA ALA A 124 -12.50 44.16 -6.17
C ALA A 124 -13.25 43.15 -5.29
N PRO A 125 -14.40 43.50 -4.70
CA PRO A 125 -15.14 42.58 -3.83
C PRO A 125 -15.70 41.36 -4.56
N ASN A 126 -15.86 41.44 -5.88
CA ASN A 126 -16.32 40.37 -6.75
C ASN A 126 -15.28 40.14 -7.85
N LEU A 127 -15.06 38.87 -8.20
CA LEU A 127 -14.13 38.43 -9.22
C LEU A 127 -14.93 37.58 -10.21
N PRO A 128 -15.59 38.19 -11.22
CA PRO A 128 -16.60 37.51 -12.03
C PRO A 128 -16.16 36.18 -12.65
N LEU A 129 -14.91 36.06 -13.07
CA LEU A 129 -14.43 34.83 -13.71
C LEU A 129 -14.25 33.71 -12.70
N ILE A 130 -13.71 34.04 -11.53
CA ILE A 130 -13.56 33.10 -10.43
C ILE A 130 -14.93 32.78 -9.81
N ASP A 131 -15.81 33.76 -9.67
CA ASP A 131 -17.18 33.59 -9.16
C ASP A 131 -18.00 32.66 -10.08
N ASP A 132 -17.85 32.78 -11.40
CA ASP A 132 -18.50 31.89 -12.36
C ASP A 132 -17.92 30.46 -12.32
N LEU A 133 -16.60 30.33 -12.16
CA LEU A 133 -15.92 29.04 -12.05
C LEU A 133 -16.34 28.26 -10.78
N PHE A 134 -16.36 28.93 -9.63
CA PHE A 134 -16.81 28.32 -8.38
C PHE A 134 -18.31 27.99 -8.41
N ARG A 135 -19.15 28.86 -9.00
CA ARG A 135 -20.56 28.53 -9.21
C ARG A 135 -20.73 27.28 -10.09
N GLY A 136 -19.89 27.12 -11.12
CA GLY A 136 -19.87 25.90 -11.94
C GLY A 136 -19.50 24.65 -11.12
N PHE A 137 -18.53 24.75 -10.21
CA PHE A 137 -18.20 23.67 -9.28
C PHE A 137 -19.37 23.34 -8.34
N ASP A 138 -20.01 24.35 -7.76
CA ASP A 138 -21.17 24.17 -6.88
C ASP A 138 -22.37 23.56 -7.62
N GLU A 139 -22.65 23.99 -8.85
CA GLU A 139 -23.71 23.43 -9.69
C GLU A 139 -23.43 21.98 -10.08
N PHE A 140 -22.17 21.63 -10.38
CA PHE A 140 -21.76 20.25 -10.65
C PHE A 140 -21.95 19.35 -9.42
N GLN A 141 -21.59 19.84 -8.24
CA GLN A 141 -21.76 19.11 -6.99
C GLN A 141 -23.22 18.94 -6.58
N ASN A 142 -24.02 20.00 -6.67
CA ASN A 142 -25.44 19.96 -6.30
C ASN A 142 -26.25 19.06 -7.24
N ASN A 143 -25.78 18.82 -8.47
CA ASN A 143 -26.39 17.92 -9.43
C ASN A 143 -25.73 16.53 -9.46
N ARG A 144 -24.83 16.21 -8.52
CA ARG A 144 -24.21 14.88 -8.49
C ARG A 144 -25.25 13.82 -8.15
N PRO A 145 -25.35 12.73 -8.93
CA PRO A 145 -26.20 11.61 -8.55
C PRO A 145 -25.74 11.03 -7.20
N PRO A 146 -26.66 10.44 -6.40
CA PRO A 146 -26.27 9.73 -5.19
C PRO A 146 -25.28 8.60 -5.52
N ALA A 147 -24.35 8.32 -4.61
CA ALA A 147 -23.33 7.27 -4.80
C ALA A 147 -23.94 5.89 -5.14
N ILE A 148 -25.12 5.62 -4.59
CA ILE A 148 -25.90 4.43 -4.89
C ILE A 148 -27.31 4.87 -5.30
N PRO A 149 -27.91 4.28 -6.34
CA PRO A 149 -29.30 4.54 -6.69
C PRO A 149 -30.22 4.28 -5.48
N PRO A 150 -31.21 5.14 -5.20
CA PRO A 150 -32.02 5.03 -3.97
C PRO A 150 -32.70 3.66 -3.76
N ALA A 151 -33.12 3.01 -4.84
CA ALA A 151 -33.74 1.68 -4.79
C ALA A 151 -32.78 0.57 -4.31
N TRP A 152 -31.47 0.79 -4.47
CA TRP A 152 -30.43 -0.20 -4.18
C TRP A 152 -29.65 0.10 -2.91
N GLN A 153 -29.77 1.32 -2.38
CA GLN A 153 -28.99 1.81 -1.24
C GLN A 153 -29.06 0.86 -0.04
N SER A 154 -30.26 0.47 0.40
CA SER A 154 -30.41 -0.42 1.57
C SER A 154 -29.77 -1.79 1.33
N ALA A 155 -29.94 -2.36 0.14
CA ALA A 155 -29.47 -3.70 -0.18
C ALA A 155 -27.94 -3.75 -0.32
N LEU A 156 -27.33 -2.79 -1.01
CA LEU A 156 -25.89 -2.71 -1.21
C LEU A 156 -25.15 -2.40 0.09
N VAL A 157 -25.58 -1.40 0.85
CA VAL A 157 -24.96 -1.05 2.14
C VAL A 157 -25.03 -2.21 3.12
N LYS A 158 -26.20 -2.88 3.21
CA LYS A 158 -26.34 -4.08 4.05
C LYS A 158 -25.42 -5.21 3.60
N THR A 159 -25.29 -5.43 2.29
CA THR A 159 -24.41 -6.47 1.73
C THR A 159 -22.95 -6.17 2.05
N ALA A 160 -22.51 -4.93 1.87
CA ALA A 160 -21.17 -4.49 2.22
C ALA A 160 -20.89 -4.72 3.71
N HIS A 161 -21.75 -4.29 4.63
CA HIS A 161 -21.56 -4.56 6.06
C HIS A 161 -21.46 -6.07 6.38
N GLU A 162 -22.19 -6.93 5.67
CA GLU A 162 -22.08 -8.37 5.85
C GLU A 162 -20.80 -8.96 5.26
N ILE A 163 -20.23 -8.35 4.21
CA ILE A 163 -18.90 -8.67 3.70
C ILE A 163 -17.84 -8.24 4.70
N TRP A 164 -17.93 -7.02 5.25
CA TRP A 164 -17.03 -6.54 6.30
C TRP A 164 -16.94 -7.53 7.47
N LYS A 165 -18.09 -7.94 8.01
CA LYS A 165 -18.17 -8.94 9.09
C LYS A 165 -17.65 -10.33 8.69
N ALA A 166 -17.63 -10.65 7.40
CA ALA A 166 -17.11 -11.93 6.93
C ALA A 166 -15.59 -11.92 6.79
N GLU A 167 -14.96 -10.74 6.88
CA GLU A 167 -13.51 -10.52 6.87
C GLU A 167 -12.79 -11.34 5.77
N PRO A 168 -13.16 -11.22 4.49
CA PRO A 168 -12.58 -12.05 3.43
C PRO A 168 -11.07 -11.93 3.31
N TRP A 169 -10.51 -10.75 3.60
CA TRP A 169 -9.08 -10.46 3.68
C TRP A 169 -8.32 -11.29 4.73
N SER A 170 -9.02 -11.92 5.68
CA SER A 170 -8.39 -12.86 6.62
C SER A 170 -8.01 -14.21 5.99
N CYS A 171 -8.57 -14.52 4.82
CA CYS A 171 -8.34 -15.78 4.12
C CYS A 171 -7.98 -15.64 2.64
N LEU A 172 -8.20 -14.46 2.04
CA LEU A 172 -7.89 -14.18 0.64
C LEU A 172 -6.85 -13.05 0.57
N ALA A 173 -5.80 -13.30 -0.19
CA ALA A 173 -4.86 -12.30 -0.65
C ALA A 173 -5.42 -11.53 -1.86
N ASP A 174 -4.78 -10.43 -2.21
CA ASP A 174 -5.12 -9.62 -3.37
C ASP A 174 -4.87 -10.39 -4.70
N TYR A 175 -3.94 -11.32 -4.73
CA TYR A 175 -3.72 -12.21 -5.89
C TYR A 175 -4.67 -13.40 -5.94
N ASP A 176 -5.50 -13.64 -4.92
CA ASP A 176 -6.48 -14.73 -4.94
C ASP A 176 -7.71 -14.34 -5.77
N ILE A 177 -7.72 -14.77 -7.04
CA ILE A 177 -8.75 -14.38 -8.00
C ILE A 177 -9.97 -15.31 -7.92
N LEU A 178 -11.15 -14.69 -7.82
CA LEU A 178 -12.43 -15.36 -7.87
C LEU A 178 -13.18 -15.00 -9.14
N GLU A 179 -13.56 -16.00 -9.92
CA GLU A 179 -14.41 -15.85 -11.10
C GLU A 179 -15.89 -15.78 -10.67
N ILE A 180 -16.65 -14.83 -11.20
CA ILE A 180 -18.09 -14.65 -10.93
C ILE A 180 -18.87 -14.63 -12.25
N LYS A 181 -19.61 -15.71 -12.51
CA LYS A 181 -20.49 -15.89 -13.68
C LYS A 181 -21.94 -15.68 -13.33
N ILE A 182 -22.54 -14.60 -13.84
CA ILE A 182 -23.98 -14.35 -13.74
C ILE A 182 -24.67 -15.03 -14.93
N ASP A 183 -25.63 -15.93 -14.68
CA ASP A 183 -26.29 -16.75 -15.70
C ASP A 183 -27.38 -15.98 -16.46
N ARG A 184 -26.96 -14.88 -17.11
CA ARG A 184 -27.76 -14.03 -17.99
C ARG A 184 -26.88 -13.37 -19.05
N PRO A 185 -27.32 -13.29 -20.33
CA PRO A 185 -26.54 -12.69 -21.40
C PRO A 185 -26.23 -11.21 -21.21
N ASP A 186 -27.12 -10.49 -20.54
CA ASP A 186 -27.01 -9.03 -20.36
C ASP A 186 -25.99 -8.64 -19.28
N PHE A 187 -25.49 -9.61 -18.51
CA PHE A 187 -24.55 -9.37 -17.43
C PHE A 187 -23.12 -9.75 -17.84
N PRO A 188 -22.14 -8.93 -17.48
CA PRO A 188 -20.74 -9.24 -17.75
C PRO A 188 -20.26 -10.42 -16.91
N HIS A 189 -19.18 -11.02 -17.40
CA HIS A 189 -18.42 -12.00 -16.66
C HIS A 189 -17.37 -11.28 -15.81
N LEU A 190 -17.34 -11.54 -14.50
CA LEU A 190 -16.55 -10.74 -13.56
C LEU A 190 -15.43 -11.53 -12.91
N TYR A 191 -14.39 -10.80 -12.52
CA TYR A 191 -13.26 -11.33 -11.76
C TYR A 191 -13.07 -10.48 -10.52
N ALA A 192 -13.17 -11.10 -9.35
CA ALA A 192 -13.10 -10.44 -8.07
C ALA A 192 -11.72 -10.63 -7.43
N CYS A 193 -11.21 -9.53 -6.87
CA CYS A 193 -10.02 -9.47 -6.01
C CYS A 193 -10.44 -8.87 -4.67
N VAL A 194 -9.91 -9.40 -3.56
CA VAL A 194 -10.16 -8.87 -2.21
C VAL A 194 -8.95 -8.06 -1.75
N MET A 195 -9.18 -6.81 -1.38
CA MET A 195 -8.16 -5.92 -0.80
C MET A 195 -8.23 -5.98 0.73
N GLY A 196 -7.09 -5.82 1.39
CA GLY A 196 -7.02 -5.83 2.86
C GLY A 196 -5.74 -6.39 3.47
N MET A 197 -4.87 -7.04 2.67
CA MET A 197 -3.74 -7.83 3.19
C MET A 197 -2.61 -7.02 3.86
N LEU A 198 -2.78 -5.71 4.09
CA LEU A 198 -1.77 -4.82 4.70
C LEU A 198 -2.37 -3.79 5.67
N GLY A 199 -3.63 -3.96 6.10
CA GLY A 199 -4.26 -3.13 7.14
C GLY A 199 -4.74 -1.74 6.73
N ARG A 200 -4.36 -1.25 5.54
CA ARG A 200 -4.63 0.13 5.11
C ARG A 200 -5.91 0.29 4.30
N GLU A 201 -6.08 -0.56 3.28
CA GLU A 201 -7.22 -0.50 2.38
C GLU A 201 -7.95 -1.83 2.35
N TYR A 202 -9.24 -1.79 2.65
CA TYR A 202 -10.10 -2.97 2.66
C TYR A 202 -11.17 -2.82 1.59
N GLY A 203 -11.46 -3.91 0.88
CA GLY A 203 -12.45 -3.84 -0.18
C GLY A 203 -12.53 -5.04 -1.10
N VAL A 204 -13.32 -4.88 -2.16
CA VAL A 204 -13.47 -5.83 -3.26
C VAL A 204 -13.42 -5.06 -4.57
N ILE A 205 -12.54 -5.47 -5.47
CA ILE A 205 -12.52 -5.00 -6.86
C ILE A 205 -13.20 -6.05 -7.73
N LEU A 206 -14.10 -5.62 -8.62
CA LEU A 206 -14.83 -6.43 -9.58
C LEU A 206 -14.44 -6.02 -11.00
N TYR A 207 -13.45 -6.68 -11.58
CA TYR A 207 -13.02 -6.45 -12.96
C TYR A 207 -14.06 -6.95 -13.96
N ARG A 208 -14.32 -6.13 -14.98
CA ARG A 208 -15.31 -6.45 -16.04
C ARG A 208 -14.78 -7.44 -17.08
N SER A 209 -13.48 -7.68 -17.09
CA SER A 209 -12.83 -8.64 -17.98
C SER A 209 -11.51 -9.17 -17.42
N LEU A 210 -11.12 -10.38 -17.84
CA LEU A 210 -9.82 -10.96 -17.50
C LEU A 210 -8.66 -10.11 -18.04
N ALA A 211 -8.85 -9.50 -19.21
CA ALA A 211 -7.84 -8.65 -19.83
C ALA A 211 -7.53 -7.43 -18.95
N SER A 212 -8.55 -6.77 -18.39
CA SER A 212 -8.35 -5.64 -17.49
C SER A 212 -7.61 -6.05 -16.22
N LEU A 213 -7.93 -7.21 -15.64
CA LEU A 213 -7.23 -7.72 -14.46
C LEU A 213 -5.75 -7.96 -14.76
N LYS A 214 -5.45 -8.68 -15.86
CA LYS A 214 -4.06 -8.98 -16.27
C LYS A 214 -3.27 -7.72 -16.58
N GLN A 215 -3.87 -6.77 -17.30
CA GLN A 215 -3.21 -5.52 -17.67
C GLN A 215 -2.81 -4.71 -16.44
N PHE A 216 -3.70 -4.60 -15.44
CA PHE A 216 -3.39 -3.87 -14.21
C PHE A 216 -2.26 -4.56 -13.42
N ARG A 217 -2.32 -5.89 -13.28
CA ARG A 217 -1.28 -6.66 -12.58
C ARG A 217 0.08 -6.50 -13.23
N GLN A 218 0.15 -6.60 -14.57
CA GLN A 218 1.39 -6.39 -15.31
C GLN A 218 1.93 -4.96 -15.16
N ALA A 219 1.07 -3.95 -15.25
CA ALA A 219 1.50 -2.56 -15.07
C ALA A 219 1.97 -2.26 -13.64
N ALA A 220 1.36 -2.89 -12.63
CA ALA A 220 1.77 -2.73 -11.24
C ALA A 220 3.15 -3.36 -10.94
N LEU A 221 3.54 -4.40 -11.68
CA LEU A 221 4.86 -5.02 -11.62
C LEU A 221 5.93 -4.14 -12.30
N GLU A 222 5.68 -3.75 -13.55
CA GLU A 222 6.66 -3.02 -14.38
C GLU A 222 6.97 -1.57 -13.90
N GLU A 223 6.12 -0.95 -13.09
CA GLU A 223 6.14 0.51 -12.86
C GLU A 223 6.56 0.94 -11.44
N LYS A 224 7.85 1.25 -11.26
CA LYS A 224 8.44 1.73 -9.98
C LYS A 224 8.14 3.20 -9.61
N SER A 225 7.24 3.90 -10.31
CA SER A 225 6.99 5.35 -10.08
C SER A 225 5.52 5.69 -9.86
N MET A 226 5.24 6.56 -8.89
CA MET A 226 3.88 6.96 -8.48
C MET A 226 3.00 7.47 -9.64
N GLU A 227 3.52 8.35 -10.51
CA GLU A 227 2.76 8.91 -11.65
C GLU A 227 2.31 7.83 -12.65
N ARG A 228 3.08 6.76 -12.76
CA ARG A 228 2.78 5.67 -13.69
C ARG A 228 1.80 4.67 -13.07
N LEU A 229 1.97 4.35 -11.79
CA LEU A 229 1.03 3.55 -11.01
C LEU A 229 -0.37 4.19 -10.96
N GLU A 230 -0.44 5.52 -10.82
CA GLU A 230 -1.72 6.26 -10.94
C GLU A 230 -2.34 6.11 -12.33
N LYS A 231 -1.54 6.19 -13.38
CA LYS A 231 -2.01 5.97 -14.76
C LYS A 231 -2.48 4.53 -14.98
N ALA A 232 -1.78 3.54 -14.42
CA ALA A 232 -2.20 2.15 -14.44
C ALA A 232 -3.53 1.98 -13.70
N PHE A 233 -3.69 2.62 -12.54
CA PHE A 233 -4.94 2.62 -11.78
C PHE A 233 -6.11 3.21 -12.58
N LEU A 234 -5.94 4.36 -13.23
CA LEU A 234 -6.96 5.00 -14.07
C LEU A 234 -7.28 4.22 -15.35
N SER A 235 -6.40 3.31 -15.77
CA SER A 235 -6.62 2.44 -16.92
C SER A 235 -7.39 1.16 -16.60
N GLN A 236 -7.84 0.98 -15.35
CA GLN A 236 -8.64 -0.16 -14.94
C GLN A 236 -10.07 -0.10 -15.49
N ASP A 237 -10.64 -1.27 -15.73
CA ASP A 237 -12.03 -1.48 -16.10
C ASP A 237 -12.72 -2.35 -15.03
N CYS A 238 -13.11 -1.70 -13.92
CA CYS A 238 -13.68 -2.38 -12.76
C CYS A 238 -14.76 -1.55 -12.03
N TRP A 239 -15.57 -2.24 -11.24
CA TRP A 239 -16.31 -1.64 -10.12
C TRP A 239 -15.57 -1.95 -8.81
N PHE A 240 -15.74 -1.10 -7.80
CA PHE A 240 -15.15 -1.34 -6.50
C PHE A 240 -16.14 -1.10 -5.35
N LEU A 241 -15.88 -1.84 -4.27
CA LEU A 241 -16.35 -1.58 -2.92
C LEU A 241 -15.12 -1.36 -2.05
N SER A 242 -14.95 -0.18 -1.48
CA SER A 242 -13.92 0.13 -0.47
C SER A 242 -14.57 0.50 0.86
N TYR A 243 -13.77 0.56 1.92
CA TYR A 243 -14.22 0.98 3.25
C TYR A 243 -13.37 2.14 3.74
N GLU A 244 -14.02 3.12 4.36
CA GLU A 244 -13.40 4.33 4.91
C GLU A 244 -13.92 4.57 6.33
N LEU A 245 -13.15 5.32 7.15
CA LEU A 245 -13.63 5.84 8.44
C LEU A 245 -14.65 6.96 8.22
N ALA A 246 -15.65 7.07 9.09
CA ALA A 246 -16.44 8.30 9.20
C ALA A 246 -15.54 9.46 9.63
N ASP A 247 -15.73 10.63 9.01
CA ASP A 247 -14.96 11.88 9.13
C ASP A 247 -14.82 12.48 10.56
N ASP A 248 -15.12 11.77 11.65
CA ASP A 248 -15.16 12.32 13.02
C ASP A 248 -13.93 11.99 13.90
N ASP A 249 -12.95 11.22 13.43
CA ASP A 249 -11.76 10.83 14.22
C ASP A 249 -10.43 11.27 13.54
N GLU A 250 -10.29 12.57 13.27
CA GLU A 250 -9.07 13.21 12.72
C GLU A 250 -7.94 13.45 13.76
N GLU A 251 -7.89 12.71 14.88
CA GLU A 251 -6.95 13.01 15.99
C GLU A 251 -5.73 12.09 16.14
N ASP A 252 -5.60 11.00 15.37
CA ASP A 252 -4.43 10.11 15.47
C ASP A 252 -3.63 10.10 14.15
N ASP A 253 -2.31 10.30 14.26
CA ASP A 253 -1.34 10.28 13.15
C ASP A 253 -1.65 9.13 12.14
N GLU A 254 -2.19 9.48 10.97
CA GLU A 254 -2.90 8.58 10.04
C GLU A 254 -2.03 7.48 9.37
N ASP A 255 -0.71 7.47 9.59
CA ASP A 255 0.21 6.63 8.81
C ASP A 255 0.31 5.16 9.29
N ASP A 256 -0.19 4.83 10.49
CA ASP A 256 -0.08 3.49 11.12
C ASP A 256 -1.40 2.89 11.65
N TYR A 257 -2.56 3.49 11.36
CA TYR A 257 -3.85 2.99 11.87
C TYR A 257 -4.45 1.89 10.98
N ASP A 258 -4.57 0.66 11.51
CA ASP A 258 -5.26 -0.44 10.83
C ASP A 258 -6.78 -0.26 10.88
N LEU A 259 -7.43 -0.12 9.72
CA LEU A 259 -8.87 0.08 9.63
C LEU A 259 -9.68 -1.08 10.24
N ALA A 260 -9.14 -2.30 10.27
CA ALA A 260 -9.79 -3.43 10.94
C ALA A 260 -9.86 -3.29 12.47
N SER A 261 -9.09 -2.37 13.05
CA SER A 261 -9.11 -2.08 14.49
C SER A 261 -10.23 -1.11 14.91
N ALA A 262 -10.84 -0.41 13.94
CA ALA A 262 -11.92 0.55 14.19
C ALA A 262 -13.22 -0.12 14.62
N ALA A 263 -14.09 0.62 15.31
CA ALA A 263 -15.41 0.10 15.64
C ALA A 263 -16.23 -0.09 14.35
N PRO A 264 -16.99 -1.19 14.19
CA PRO A 264 -17.80 -1.42 12.99
C PRO A 264 -18.81 -0.32 12.67
N SER A 265 -19.15 0.55 13.63
CA SER A 265 -20.01 1.71 13.43
C SER A 265 -19.31 2.92 12.79
N GLN A 266 -17.97 2.94 12.81
CA GLN A 266 -17.14 3.98 12.18
C GLN A 266 -16.77 3.61 10.73
N ILE A 267 -17.06 2.37 10.30
CA ILE A 267 -16.71 1.88 8.97
C ILE A 267 -17.84 2.12 7.99
N HIS A 268 -17.56 2.85 6.91
CA HIS A 268 -18.51 3.19 5.87
C HIS A 268 -18.14 2.59 4.52
N PRO A 269 -19.07 1.91 3.82
CA PRO A 269 -18.80 1.38 2.49
C PRO A 269 -18.90 2.47 1.42
N VAL A 270 -17.90 2.50 0.55
CA VAL A 270 -17.83 3.38 -0.62
C VAL A 270 -17.89 2.54 -1.88
N PHE A 271 -18.69 2.98 -2.85
CA PHE A 271 -18.87 2.29 -4.12
C PHE A 271 -18.47 3.20 -5.28
N GLY A 272 -17.93 2.59 -6.33
CA GLY A 272 -17.65 3.32 -7.55
C GLY A 272 -17.26 2.44 -8.72
N SER A 273 -16.87 3.12 -9.79
CA SER A 273 -16.46 2.55 -11.06
C SER A 273 -15.18 3.24 -11.51
N VAL A 274 -14.23 2.45 -12.02
CA VAL A 274 -13.11 2.95 -12.81
C VAL A 274 -13.28 2.41 -14.23
N HIS A 275 -13.12 3.29 -15.22
CA HIS A 275 -13.16 2.90 -16.62
C HIS A 275 -12.20 3.77 -17.44
N PRO A 276 -11.43 3.21 -18.41
CA PRO A 276 -10.37 3.95 -19.09
C PRO A 276 -10.82 5.22 -19.82
N TYR A 277 -12.08 5.27 -20.24
CA TYR A 277 -12.65 6.41 -20.96
C TYR A 277 -13.50 7.34 -20.08
N GLU A 278 -13.89 6.90 -18.88
CA GLU A 278 -14.75 7.69 -17.97
C GLU A 278 -13.99 8.16 -16.72
N GLY A 279 -12.79 7.65 -16.48
CA GLY A 279 -12.04 7.88 -15.25
C GLY A 279 -12.72 7.21 -14.05
N ILE A 280 -12.56 7.83 -12.88
CA ILE A 280 -13.17 7.35 -11.64
C ILE A 280 -14.55 8.01 -11.46
N ARG A 281 -15.59 7.20 -11.32
CA ARG A 281 -16.94 7.60 -10.93
C ARG A 281 -17.23 7.07 -9.53
N PRO A 282 -17.38 7.94 -8.51
CA PRO A 282 -17.75 7.52 -7.16
C PRO A 282 -19.26 7.39 -6.99
N TYR A 283 -19.89 6.75 -7.97
CA TYR A 283 -21.30 6.38 -7.93
C TYR A 283 -21.57 5.25 -8.92
N LEU A 284 -22.64 4.51 -8.67
CA LEU A 284 -23.15 3.46 -9.56
C LEU A 284 -24.44 3.93 -10.25
N ASP A 285 -24.62 3.59 -11.51
CA ASP A 285 -25.92 3.65 -12.19
C ASP A 285 -26.83 2.47 -11.79
N GLU A 286 -28.10 2.48 -12.19
CA GLU A 286 -29.07 1.43 -11.83
C GLU A 286 -28.65 0.03 -12.30
N GLU A 287 -28.21 -0.11 -13.55
CA GLU A 287 -27.78 -1.41 -14.10
C GLU A 287 -26.47 -1.91 -13.44
N GLU A 288 -25.58 -0.98 -13.12
CA GLU A 288 -24.33 -1.25 -12.40
C GLU A 288 -24.63 -1.73 -10.98
N ALA A 289 -25.55 -1.06 -10.28
CA ALA A 289 -25.96 -1.41 -8.93
C ALA A 289 -26.54 -2.83 -8.83
N ILE A 290 -27.34 -3.25 -9.83
CA ILE A 290 -27.86 -4.63 -9.91
C ILE A 290 -26.69 -5.61 -10.04
N THR A 291 -25.78 -5.35 -10.97
CA THR A 291 -24.64 -6.23 -11.26
C THR A 291 -23.73 -6.39 -10.05
N VAL A 292 -23.34 -5.26 -9.44
CA VAL A 292 -22.51 -5.22 -8.23
C VAL A 292 -23.20 -5.93 -7.07
N TYR A 293 -24.50 -5.69 -6.86
CA TYR A 293 -25.27 -6.39 -5.82
C TYR A 293 -25.24 -7.91 -6.00
N LEU A 294 -25.54 -8.40 -7.22
CA LEU A 294 -25.54 -9.83 -7.52
C LEU A 294 -24.16 -10.46 -7.27
N ALA A 295 -23.08 -9.78 -7.71
CA ALA A 295 -21.71 -10.24 -7.52
C ALA A 295 -21.33 -10.30 -6.03
N LEU A 296 -21.53 -9.21 -5.29
CA LEU A 296 -21.19 -9.12 -3.87
C LEU A 296 -22.01 -10.08 -3.00
N MET A 297 -23.30 -10.27 -3.30
CA MET A 297 -24.12 -11.27 -2.61
C MET A 297 -23.68 -12.70 -2.90
N ALA A 298 -23.25 -13.00 -4.13
CA ALA A 298 -22.71 -14.31 -4.48
C ALA A 298 -21.39 -14.56 -3.75
N LEU A 299 -20.50 -13.57 -3.77
CA LEU A 299 -19.21 -13.59 -3.08
C LEU A 299 -19.41 -13.81 -1.58
N LEU A 300 -20.27 -13.04 -0.92
CA LEU A 300 -20.58 -13.19 0.51
C LEU A 300 -21.03 -14.63 0.87
N ARG A 301 -21.90 -15.22 0.04
CA ARG A 301 -22.36 -16.61 0.25
C ARG A 301 -21.25 -17.63 -0.01
N PHE A 302 -20.39 -17.37 -0.98
CA PHE A 302 -19.23 -18.19 -1.28
C PHE A 302 -18.23 -18.19 -0.11
N LEU A 303 -17.90 -17.02 0.42
CA LEU A 303 -17.02 -16.84 1.58
C LEU A 303 -17.56 -17.59 2.81
N LYS A 304 -18.80 -17.29 3.20
CA LYS A 304 -19.45 -17.94 4.36
C LYS A 304 -19.57 -19.46 4.21
N GLY A 305 -19.67 -19.96 2.98
CA GLY A 305 -19.82 -21.39 2.69
C GLY A 305 -18.50 -22.16 2.56
N ASN A 306 -17.36 -21.48 2.36
CA ASN A 306 -16.09 -22.13 2.06
C ASN A 306 -14.90 -21.58 2.87
N GLN A 307 -15.12 -20.81 3.94
CA GLN A 307 -14.07 -20.15 4.73
C GLN A 307 -12.87 -21.06 5.08
N SER A 308 -13.12 -22.30 5.52
CA SER A 308 -12.04 -23.25 5.85
C SER A 308 -11.18 -23.60 4.64
N ALA A 309 -11.80 -23.85 3.48
CA ALA A 309 -11.10 -24.23 2.25
C ALA A 309 -10.41 -23.03 1.59
N LEU A 310 -11.01 -21.84 1.69
CA LEU A 310 -10.38 -20.59 1.23
C LEU A 310 -9.18 -20.19 2.10
N SER A 311 -9.10 -20.72 3.31
CA SER A 311 -7.93 -20.52 4.16
C SER A 311 -6.82 -21.55 3.89
N GLU A 312 -7.02 -22.51 2.98
CA GLU A 312 -5.98 -23.47 2.58
C GLU A 312 -4.99 -22.81 1.61
N GLU A 313 -3.75 -23.29 1.62
CA GLU A 313 -2.71 -22.79 0.72
C GLU A 313 -1.95 -23.94 0.06
N PRO A 314 -1.85 -23.97 -1.28
CA PRO A 314 -2.61 -23.11 -2.21
C PRO A 314 -4.12 -23.35 -2.11
N ILE A 315 -4.94 -22.33 -2.40
CA ILE A 315 -6.40 -22.49 -2.46
C ILE A 315 -6.72 -23.42 -3.63
N GLY A 316 -7.37 -24.56 -3.34
CA GLY A 316 -7.77 -25.51 -4.37
C GLY A 316 -8.89 -25.00 -5.29
N GLU A 317 -9.20 -25.79 -6.33
CA GLU A 317 -10.38 -25.55 -7.17
C GLU A 317 -11.68 -25.68 -6.36
N LEU A 318 -12.41 -24.58 -6.23
CA LEU A 318 -13.67 -24.48 -5.53
C LEU A 318 -14.68 -23.81 -6.47
N GLN A 319 -15.88 -24.36 -6.53
CA GLN A 319 -16.97 -23.77 -7.30
C GLN A 319 -18.30 -23.95 -6.57
N ARG A 320 -19.08 -22.87 -6.48
CA ARG A 320 -20.46 -22.91 -5.98
C ARG A 320 -21.38 -22.09 -6.85
N ARG A 321 -22.64 -22.53 -6.94
CA ARG A 321 -23.71 -21.82 -7.65
C ARG A 321 -24.81 -21.43 -6.67
N PHE A 322 -25.20 -20.17 -6.70
CA PHE A 322 -26.20 -19.57 -5.84
C PHE A 322 -27.37 -19.05 -6.67
N ARG A 323 -28.57 -19.02 -6.08
CA ARG A 323 -29.70 -18.26 -6.62
C ARG A 323 -29.88 -16.99 -5.83
N ILE A 324 -29.82 -15.84 -6.49
CA ILE A 324 -29.85 -14.51 -5.88
C ILE A 324 -31.06 -13.77 -6.44
N PRO A 325 -31.87 -13.11 -5.58
CA PRO A 325 -33.00 -12.31 -6.06
C PRO A 325 -32.52 -11.12 -6.89
N LEU A 326 -33.21 -10.84 -7.99
CA LEU A 326 -32.97 -9.64 -8.82
C LEU A 326 -33.49 -8.36 -8.19
N ASP A 327 -34.45 -8.47 -7.28
CA ASP A 327 -34.98 -7.35 -6.53
C ASP A 327 -34.88 -7.73 -5.04
N PRO A 328 -34.06 -7.02 -4.26
CA PRO A 328 -33.82 -7.32 -2.85
C PRO A 328 -35.07 -7.12 -1.98
N GLU A 329 -36.05 -6.32 -2.42
CA GLU A 329 -37.30 -6.08 -1.69
C GLU A 329 -38.39 -7.12 -2.03
N GLN A 330 -38.27 -7.82 -3.16
CA GLN A 330 -39.22 -8.85 -3.59
C GLN A 330 -38.72 -10.26 -3.30
N ALA A 331 -38.97 -10.74 -2.08
CA ALA A 331 -38.60 -12.11 -1.66
C ALA A 331 -39.22 -13.26 -2.49
N LYS A 332 -40.26 -12.99 -3.28
CA LYS A 332 -40.88 -13.93 -4.25
C LYS A 332 -40.64 -13.53 -5.71
N GLY A 333 -39.73 -12.60 -5.95
CA GLY A 333 -39.38 -12.09 -7.27
C GLY A 333 -38.54 -13.06 -8.08
N GLU A 334 -38.14 -12.59 -9.25
CA GLU A 334 -37.25 -13.31 -10.14
C GLU A 334 -35.87 -13.51 -9.49
N THR A 335 -35.25 -14.68 -9.71
CA THR A 335 -33.91 -14.99 -9.20
C THR A 335 -32.97 -15.32 -10.35
N VAL A 336 -31.71 -14.93 -10.21
CA VAL A 336 -30.64 -15.23 -11.15
C VAL A 336 -29.67 -16.22 -10.52
N ALA A 337 -29.20 -17.16 -11.33
CA ALA A 337 -28.15 -18.05 -10.88
C ALA A 337 -26.79 -17.36 -11.06
N VAL A 338 -25.97 -17.36 -10.01
CA VAL A 338 -24.61 -16.80 -10.03
C VAL A 338 -23.66 -17.88 -9.57
N THR A 339 -22.62 -18.15 -10.35
CA THR A 339 -21.56 -19.10 -10.03
C THR A 339 -20.33 -18.35 -9.60
N VAL A 340 -19.72 -18.75 -8.47
CA VAL A 340 -18.43 -18.23 -8.00
C VAL A 340 -17.43 -19.39 -7.99
N ALA A 341 -16.24 -19.17 -8.53
CA ALA A 341 -15.18 -20.17 -8.58
C ALA A 341 -13.81 -19.57 -8.24
N THR A 342 -12.92 -20.35 -7.62
CA THR A 342 -11.51 -20.00 -7.49
C THR A 342 -10.77 -20.25 -8.81
N MET A 343 -9.71 -19.49 -9.06
CA MET A 343 -8.89 -19.60 -10.28
C MET A 343 -7.43 -19.92 -9.96
N PRO A 344 -7.12 -21.10 -9.36
CA PRO A 344 -5.78 -21.41 -8.86
C PRO A 344 -4.69 -21.34 -9.94
N ASP A 345 -4.97 -21.77 -11.17
CA ASP A 345 -4.02 -21.69 -12.29
C ASP A 345 -3.64 -20.24 -12.63
N LEU A 346 -4.61 -19.33 -12.57
CA LEU A 346 -4.37 -17.90 -12.80
C LEU A 346 -3.63 -17.26 -11.62
N CYS A 347 -3.96 -17.67 -10.40
CA CYS A 347 -3.21 -17.23 -9.21
C CYS A 347 -1.74 -17.69 -9.29
N ALA A 348 -1.50 -18.92 -9.75
CA ALA A 348 -0.16 -19.44 -9.97
C ALA A 348 0.59 -18.66 -11.08
N GLU A 349 -0.08 -18.33 -12.18
CA GLU A 349 0.48 -17.45 -13.23
C GLU A 349 0.90 -16.08 -12.66
N PHE A 350 0.06 -15.47 -11.82
CA PHE A 350 0.40 -14.18 -11.19
C PHE A 350 1.49 -14.29 -10.13
N MET A 351 1.58 -15.41 -9.40
CA MET A 351 2.68 -15.64 -8.48
C MET A 351 4.01 -15.81 -9.23
N GLN A 352 4.03 -16.54 -10.35
CA GLN A 352 5.22 -16.66 -11.19
C GLN A 352 5.69 -15.31 -11.73
N LEU A 353 4.76 -14.45 -12.16
CA LEU A 353 5.11 -13.10 -12.63
C LEU A 353 5.68 -12.21 -11.52
N LEU A 354 5.33 -12.45 -10.25
CA LEU A 354 5.93 -11.74 -9.11
C LEU A 354 7.33 -12.29 -8.78
N GLU A 355 7.55 -13.58 -9.00
CA GLU A 355 8.85 -14.25 -8.81
C GLU A 355 9.84 -13.79 -9.90
N ASP A 356 9.44 -13.82 -11.17
CA ASP A 356 10.29 -13.43 -12.31
C ASP A 356 10.77 -11.96 -12.25
N ASP A 357 9.93 -11.04 -11.75
CA ASP A 357 10.26 -9.59 -11.64
C ASP A 357 11.23 -9.30 -10.48
N GLU A 358 11.27 -10.17 -9.46
CA GLU A 358 12.23 -10.09 -8.36
C GLU A 358 13.57 -10.74 -8.72
N ASP A 359 13.56 -11.84 -9.49
CA ASP A 359 14.78 -12.55 -9.94
C ASP A 359 15.62 -11.73 -10.95
N ASP A 360 15.01 -10.83 -11.74
CA ASP A 360 15.72 -9.90 -12.64
C ASP A 360 16.62 -8.87 -11.89
N GLU A 361 16.47 -8.73 -10.56
CA GLU A 361 17.41 -7.98 -9.70
C GLU A 361 18.54 -8.84 -9.12
N ASP A 362 18.44 -10.17 -9.22
CA ASP A 362 19.29 -11.16 -8.52
C ASP A 362 20.29 -11.88 -9.47
N ASP A 363 20.35 -11.50 -10.76
CA ASP A 363 21.27 -12.05 -11.78
C ASP A 363 22.73 -11.53 -11.65
N GLU A 364 23.32 -11.60 -10.45
CA GLU A 364 24.78 -11.79 -10.31
C GLU A 364 25.03 -13.27 -9.99
N ASP A 365 25.16 -14.08 -11.06
CA ASP A 365 25.69 -15.45 -11.01
C ASP A 365 27.07 -15.47 -10.32
N ASP A 366 27.11 -15.59 -9.00
CA ASP A 366 28.34 -15.91 -8.27
C ASP A 366 28.53 -17.43 -8.28
N ASP A 367 29.65 -17.87 -8.87
CA ASP A 367 30.07 -19.27 -9.03
C ASP A 367 30.05 -20.02 -7.68
N GLU A 368 28.95 -20.71 -7.37
CA GLU A 368 28.66 -21.35 -6.07
C GLU A 368 29.43 -22.65 -5.76
N GLU A 369 30.53 -22.96 -6.47
CA GLU A 369 31.28 -24.20 -6.29
C GLU A 369 32.70 -23.93 -5.74
N GLU A 370 32.84 -23.52 -4.47
CA GLU A 370 33.98 -23.89 -3.58
C GLU A 370 33.97 -23.29 -2.15
N SER A 371 32.95 -22.52 -1.71
CA SER A 371 32.93 -21.95 -0.36
C SER A 371 32.43 -22.93 0.72
N VAL A 372 32.98 -22.84 1.93
CA VAL A 372 32.54 -23.62 3.12
C VAL A 372 31.27 -23.04 3.74
N LEU A 373 30.95 -21.78 3.44
CA LEU A 373 29.82 -21.02 3.97
C LEU A 373 28.98 -20.50 2.80
N LYS A 374 27.77 -21.06 2.65
CA LYS A 374 26.85 -20.69 1.56
C LYS A 374 26.07 -19.42 1.93
N GLU A 375 25.90 -18.50 1.01
CA GLU A 375 25.27 -17.18 1.26
C GLU A 375 23.83 -17.09 0.74
N ASN A 376 23.43 -18.00 -0.16
CA ASN A 376 22.16 -18.03 -0.89
C ASN A 376 20.92 -18.56 -0.15
N LEU A 377 20.94 -18.62 1.18
CA LEU A 377 19.79 -19.11 1.95
C LEU A 377 18.81 -18.02 2.32
N VAL A 378 19.33 -16.86 2.75
CA VAL A 378 18.49 -15.73 3.13
C VAL A 378 18.23 -14.90 1.88
N PRO A 379 16.96 -14.69 1.50
CA PRO A 379 16.65 -13.90 0.32
C PRO A 379 17.07 -12.43 0.50
N ASP A 380 17.43 -11.79 -0.60
CA ASP A 380 17.69 -10.36 -0.61
C ASP A 380 16.47 -9.55 -0.18
N ASN A 381 16.73 -8.39 0.42
CA ASN A 381 15.73 -7.51 1.06
C ASN A 381 14.94 -8.14 2.23
N ALA A 382 15.34 -9.32 2.75
CA ALA A 382 14.74 -9.88 3.96
C ALA A 382 15.04 -9.01 5.20
N HIS A 383 14.03 -8.82 6.05
CA HIS A 383 14.24 -8.20 7.35
C HIS A 383 14.71 -9.25 8.36
N LEU A 384 15.90 -9.02 8.90
CA LEU A 384 16.57 -9.90 9.85
C LEU A 384 16.58 -9.28 11.23
N SER A 385 16.17 -10.05 12.25
CA SER A 385 16.28 -9.57 13.63
C SER A 385 16.66 -10.66 14.63
N LEU A 386 17.39 -10.24 15.67
CA LEU A 386 17.78 -11.06 16.80
C LEU A 386 16.94 -10.68 18.02
N GLY A 387 15.96 -11.53 18.32
CA GLY A 387 14.91 -11.18 19.25
C GLY A 387 14.67 -12.20 20.34
N MET A 388 13.46 -12.12 20.87
CA MET A 388 12.85 -13.19 21.64
C MET A 388 11.37 -13.24 21.32
N VAL A 389 10.74 -14.35 21.62
CA VAL A 389 9.29 -14.52 21.57
C VAL A 389 8.81 -14.89 22.97
N PRO A 390 7.77 -14.24 23.52
CA PRO A 390 7.24 -14.62 24.83
C PRO A 390 6.71 -16.05 24.79
N TRP A 391 6.85 -16.81 25.87
CA TRP A 391 6.43 -18.22 25.91
C TRP A 391 4.98 -18.44 25.49
N GLN A 392 4.08 -17.53 25.86
CA GLN A 392 2.67 -17.59 25.48
C GLN A 392 2.46 -17.49 23.96
N LEU A 393 3.26 -16.69 23.27
CA LEU A 393 3.20 -16.58 21.82
C LEU A 393 3.84 -17.82 21.17
N LEU A 394 4.95 -18.31 21.71
CA LEU A 394 5.58 -19.54 21.23
C LEU A 394 4.62 -20.75 21.30
N ASP A 395 3.86 -20.89 22.37
CA ASP A 395 2.87 -21.98 22.51
C ASP A 395 1.72 -21.86 21.49
N LYS A 396 1.33 -20.64 21.11
CA LYS A 396 0.36 -20.40 20.03
C LYS A 396 0.93 -20.79 18.67
N ILE A 397 2.21 -20.50 18.41
CA ILE A 397 2.91 -20.90 17.18
C ILE A 397 2.95 -22.43 17.09
N ARG A 398 3.43 -23.11 18.15
CA ARG A 398 3.55 -24.57 18.24
C ARG A 398 2.25 -25.33 18.02
N SER A 399 1.12 -24.73 18.42
CA SER A 399 -0.21 -25.36 18.31
C SER A 399 -0.94 -25.06 17.00
N ARG A 400 -0.36 -24.22 16.13
CA ARG A 400 -0.98 -23.82 14.87
C ARG A 400 -0.69 -24.86 13.77
N PRO A 401 -1.70 -25.55 13.22
CA PRO A 401 -1.48 -26.62 12.24
C PRO A 401 -0.83 -26.18 10.92
N LYS A 402 -0.90 -24.88 10.62
CA LYS A 402 -0.41 -24.31 9.35
C LYS A 402 1.05 -23.87 9.39
N ILE A 403 1.70 -23.93 10.57
CA ILE A 403 3.09 -23.53 10.73
C ILE A 403 3.95 -24.78 10.64
N HIS A 404 4.98 -24.75 9.80
CA HIS A 404 5.99 -25.80 9.82
C HIS A 404 6.72 -25.75 11.16
N TYR A 405 6.74 -26.86 11.90
CA TYR A 405 7.28 -26.89 13.26
C TYR A 405 8.28 -28.04 13.44
N GLN A 406 9.53 -27.68 13.73
CA GLN A 406 10.57 -28.61 14.17
C GLN A 406 10.76 -28.52 15.70
N PRO A 407 10.31 -29.53 16.47
CA PRO A 407 10.32 -29.46 17.93
C PRO A 407 11.67 -29.81 18.56
N GLN A 408 11.97 -29.19 19.70
CA GLN A 408 13.00 -29.61 20.64
C GLN A 408 12.45 -29.66 22.07
N SER A 409 13.15 -30.35 22.97
CA SER A 409 12.80 -30.36 24.40
C SER A 409 13.35 -29.12 25.11
N VAL A 410 12.77 -27.95 24.81
CA VAL A 410 13.22 -26.67 25.35
C VAL A 410 12.68 -26.43 26.76
N PRO A 411 13.53 -26.13 27.77
CA PRO A 411 13.06 -25.73 29.08
C PRO A 411 12.46 -24.31 29.05
N THR A 412 11.23 -24.18 29.54
CA THR A 412 10.53 -22.88 29.66
C THR A 412 11.03 -22.11 30.87
N LYS A 413 12.02 -21.23 30.68
CA LYS A 413 12.62 -20.43 31.76
C LYS A 413 13.00 -19.03 31.29
N GLY A 414 12.77 -18.03 32.14
CA GLY A 414 12.98 -16.62 31.80
C GLY A 414 11.79 -16.00 31.07
N GLU A 415 11.98 -14.81 30.49
CA GLU A 415 10.92 -13.97 29.92
C GLU A 415 10.40 -14.47 28.56
N GLY A 416 11.22 -15.20 27.80
CA GLY A 416 10.86 -15.70 26.48
C GLY A 416 11.95 -16.54 25.84
N PHE A 417 11.65 -17.10 24.68
CA PHE A 417 12.53 -17.95 23.88
C PHE A 417 13.34 -17.10 22.90
N PRO A 418 14.68 -17.22 22.86
CA PRO A 418 15.49 -16.48 21.89
C PRO A 418 15.26 -17.02 20.48
N VAL A 419 14.86 -16.15 19.54
CA VAL A 419 14.69 -16.47 18.10
C VAL A 419 15.42 -15.52 17.14
N VAL A 420 16.04 -16.08 16.10
CA VAL A 420 16.37 -15.36 14.87
C VAL A 420 15.08 -15.27 14.07
N MET A 421 14.74 -14.09 13.59
CA MET A 421 13.58 -13.88 12.72
C MET A 421 14.10 -13.54 11.32
N ILE A 422 13.62 -14.28 10.32
CA ILE A 422 13.77 -13.93 8.91
C ILE A 422 12.37 -13.61 8.40
N GLN A 423 12.14 -12.35 8.04
CA GLN A 423 10.89 -11.91 7.44
C GLN A 423 11.13 -11.50 5.99
N THR A 424 10.43 -12.13 5.06
CA THR A 424 10.62 -11.92 3.61
C THR A 424 9.27 -11.95 2.88
N SER A 425 9.25 -11.97 1.54
CA SER A 425 8.04 -12.24 0.77
C SER A 425 7.55 -13.68 1.03
N ARG A 426 6.26 -13.94 0.83
CA ARG A 426 5.70 -15.26 1.10
C ARG A 426 6.35 -16.40 0.27
N PRO A 427 6.60 -16.22 -1.05
CA PRO A 427 7.26 -17.26 -1.85
C PRO A 427 8.66 -17.56 -1.35
N LYS A 428 9.49 -16.52 -1.18
CA LYS A 428 10.87 -16.63 -0.67
C LYS A 428 10.93 -17.28 0.72
N ALA A 429 9.95 -17.00 1.58
CA ALA A 429 9.81 -17.67 2.87
C ALA A 429 9.50 -19.18 2.73
N LYS A 430 8.66 -19.58 1.77
CA LYS A 430 8.36 -20.99 1.50
C LYS A 430 9.56 -21.72 0.93
N GLU A 431 10.29 -21.10 0.00
CA GLU A 431 11.51 -21.67 -0.56
C GLU A 431 12.59 -21.88 0.53
N LEU A 432 12.79 -20.91 1.41
CA LEU A 432 13.66 -21.03 2.58
C LEU A 432 13.26 -22.21 3.46
N ILE A 433 11.96 -22.38 3.73
CA ILE A 433 11.43 -23.52 4.50
C ILE A 433 11.73 -24.84 3.79
N GLU A 434 11.47 -24.94 2.49
CA GLU A 434 11.73 -26.14 1.70
C GLU A 434 13.23 -26.49 1.65
N LYS A 435 14.11 -25.50 1.48
CA LYS A 435 15.57 -25.68 1.54
C LYS A 435 16.01 -26.27 2.89
N ILE A 436 15.48 -25.75 4.00
CA ILE A 436 15.76 -26.28 5.35
C ILE A 436 15.23 -27.72 5.51
N GLU A 437 14.01 -28.00 5.05
CA GLU A 437 13.42 -29.34 5.11
C GLU A 437 14.21 -30.36 4.27
N GLN A 438 14.62 -29.99 3.06
CA GLN A 438 15.44 -30.83 2.18
C GLN A 438 16.81 -31.15 2.80
N ALA A 439 17.37 -30.21 3.57
CA ALA A 439 18.59 -30.41 4.34
C ALA A 439 18.41 -31.26 5.61
N GLY A 440 17.17 -31.73 5.88
CA GLY A 440 16.83 -32.55 7.04
C GLY A 440 16.50 -31.76 8.31
N GLY A 441 16.31 -30.44 8.18
CA GLY A 441 15.99 -29.53 9.28
C GLY A 441 17.18 -28.71 9.79
N LEU A 442 16.91 -27.83 10.75
CA LEU A 442 17.90 -26.95 11.36
C LEU A 442 18.54 -27.61 12.60
N GLU A 443 19.85 -27.81 12.59
CA GLU A 443 20.57 -28.42 13.72
C GLU A 443 20.94 -27.37 14.78
N ALA A 444 21.57 -26.27 14.34
CA ALA A 444 22.08 -25.25 15.26
C ALA A 444 22.15 -23.84 14.66
N ILE A 445 22.19 -22.84 15.54
CA ILE A 445 22.33 -21.43 15.21
C ILE A 445 23.54 -20.87 15.98
N GLY A 446 24.45 -20.22 15.28
CA GLY A 446 25.72 -19.74 15.83
C GLY A 446 26.13 -18.39 15.30
N PHE A 447 27.24 -17.89 15.84
CA PHE A 447 27.92 -16.72 15.31
C PHE A 447 29.41 -17.01 15.22
N ASN A 448 30.04 -16.61 14.13
CA ASN A 448 31.46 -16.79 13.87
C ASN A 448 32.12 -15.44 13.57
N PRO A 449 33.34 -15.17 14.05
CA PRO A 449 34.02 -13.91 13.75
C PRO A 449 34.42 -13.82 12.27
N GLY A 450 34.18 -12.65 11.67
CA GLY A 450 34.66 -12.24 10.36
C GLY A 450 35.52 -10.98 10.43
N GLU A 451 36.38 -10.75 9.45
CA GLU A 451 37.15 -9.52 9.30
C GLU A 451 37.28 -9.09 7.83
N ASP A 452 37.22 -7.78 7.60
CA ASP A 452 37.65 -7.15 6.35
C ASP A 452 39.02 -6.48 6.58
N PRO A 453 40.12 -7.02 6.02
CA PRO A 453 41.45 -6.45 6.18
C PRO A 453 41.67 -5.10 5.49
N LEU A 454 40.84 -4.74 4.50
CA LEU A 454 40.95 -3.48 3.76
C LEU A 454 40.31 -2.33 4.52
N GLU A 455 39.15 -2.57 5.14
CA GLU A 455 38.42 -1.57 5.91
C GLU A 455 38.76 -1.57 7.41
N ASP A 456 39.53 -2.55 7.89
CA ASP A 456 39.83 -2.79 9.32
C ASP A 456 38.54 -2.99 10.16
N THR A 457 37.50 -3.52 9.51
CA THR A 457 36.18 -3.79 10.10
C THR A 457 36.08 -5.24 10.56
N ARG A 458 35.42 -5.47 11.69
CA ARG A 458 35.17 -6.82 12.24
C ARG A 458 33.68 -7.11 12.31
N TYR A 459 33.32 -8.33 11.96
CA TYR A 459 31.94 -8.78 11.88
C TYR A 459 31.68 -9.97 12.81
N ASP A 460 30.45 -10.05 13.32
CA ASP A 460 29.85 -11.27 13.85
C ASP A 460 28.99 -11.85 12.72
N LEU A 461 29.44 -12.93 12.09
CA LEU A 461 28.73 -13.62 11.01
C LEU A 461 27.70 -14.58 11.63
N GLY A 462 26.42 -14.35 11.37
CA GLY A 462 25.33 -15.21 11.81
C GLY A 462 25.25 -16.47 10.95
N ILE A 463 25.29 -17.66 11.57
CA ILE A 463 25.34 -18.94 10.84
C ILE A 463 24.19 -19.87 11.25
N LEU A 464 23.54 -20.46 10.26
CA LEU A 464 22.61 -21.58 10.38
C LEU A 464 23.35 -22.87 9.97
N LYS A 465 23.36 -23.85 10.88
CA LYS A 465 23.88 -25.20 10.61
C LYS A 465 22.71 -26.15 10.38
N MET A 466 22.65 -26.73 9.18
CA MET A 466 21.64 -27.70 8.79
C MET A 466 21.99 -29.12 9.26
N ALA A 467 20.99 -30.01 9.30
CA ALA A 467 21.17 -31.40 9.74
C ALA A 467 22.06 -32.23 8.79
N ASN A 468 22.13 -31.87 7.51
CA ASN A 468 23.05 -32.47 6.54
C ASN A 468 24.52 -32.02 6.72
N GLY A 469 24.78 -31.06 7.61
CA GLY A 469 26.10 -30.49 7.89
C GLY A 469 26.42 -29.20 7.14
N ASP A 470 25.55 -28.75 6.24
CA ASP A 470 25.75 -27.50 5.50
C ASP A 470 25.66 -26.28 6.43
N LEU A 471 26.47 -25.27 6.11
CA LEU A 471 26.55 -24.01 6.83
C LEU A 471 26.09 -22.89 5.92
N TYR A 472 25.14 -22.12 6.40
CA TYR A 472 24.58 -20.99 5.68
C TYR A 472 24.73 -19.70 6.49
N LEU A 473 25.17 -18.63 5.83
CA LEU A 473 25.17 -17.29 6.38
C LEU A 473 23.73 -16.78 6.41
N PHE A 474 23.31 -16.16 7.53
CA PHE A 474 22.01 -15.49 7.60
C PHE A 474 22.11 -13.98 7.80
N GLY A 475 23.30 -13.46 8.07
CA GLY A 475 23.50 -12.03 8.23
C GLY A 475 24.90 -11.70 8.74
N GLU A 476 25.38 -10.53 8.35
CA GLU A 476 26.65 -9.97 8.76
C GLU A 476 26.40 -8.77 9.66
N PHE A 477 27.03 -8.75 10.84
CA PHE A 477 26.80 -7.69 11.80
C PHE A 477 28.11 -7.06 12.24
N GLU A 478 28.28 -5.76 12.06
CA GLU A 478 29.47 -5.05 12.55
C GLU A 478 29.59 -5.20 14.08
N GLN A 479 30.78 -5.61 14.56
CA GLN A 479 31.01 -5.82 15.99
C GLN A 479 30.92 -4.53 16.81
N ASP A 480 31.15 -3.37 16.18
CA ASP A 480 31.13 -2.08 16.87
C ASP A 480 29.76 -1.41 16.90
N ASP A 481 28.78 -1.92 16.13
CA ASP A 481 27.39 -1.46 16.18
C ASP A 481 26.83 -1.61 17.62
N PRO A 482 26.44 -0.50 18.28
CA PRO A 482 25.81 -0.56 19.60
C PRO A 482 24.54 -1.43 19.66
N ASP A 483 23.72 -1.42 18.60
CA ASP A 483 22.44 -2.11 18.59
C ASP A 483 22.63 -3.61 18.45
N HIS A 484 23.46 -4.04 17.48
CA HIS A 484 23.87 -5.44 17.38
C HIS A 484 24.51 -5.96 18.68
N ARG A 485 25.48 -5.24 19.28
CA ARG A 485 26.12 -5.68 20.53
C ARG A 485 25.13 -5.88 21.67
N ASN A 486 24.12 -5.02 21.77
CA ASN A 486 23.08 -5.13 22.78
C ASN A 486 22.16 -6.34 22.50
N ALA A 487 21.73 -6.50 21.24
CA ALA A 487 20.93 -7.64 20.81
C ALA A 487 21.67 -8.98 21.07
N ARG A 488 22.94 -9.08 20.64
CA ARG A 488 23.80 -10.25 20.83
C ARG A 488 24.05 -10.59 22.30
N ARG A 489 24.26 -9.58 23.15
CA ARG A 489 24.41 -9.78 24.60
C ARG A 489 23.12 -10.31 25.24
N ASN A 490 21.97 -9.74 24.86
CA ASN A 490 20.67 -10.18 25.36
C ASN A 490 20.33 -11.59 24.90
N TRP A 491 20.63 -11.90 23.63
CA TRP A 491 20.54 -13.23 23.04
C TRP A 491 21.31 -14.28 23.84
N GLN A 492 22.61 -14.05 24.06
CA GLN A 492 23.45 -14.97 24.84
C GLN A 492 22.96 -15.15 26.28
N LYS A 493 22.45 -14.09 26.92
CA LYS A 493 21.86 -14.17 28.26
C LYS A 493 20.62 -15.07 28.26
N ARG A 494 19.78 -14.99 27.23
CA ARG A 494 18.56 -15.81 27.10
C ARG A 494 18.88 -17.26 26.78
N ILE A 495 19.86 -17.54 25.92
CA ILE A 495 20.35 -18.90 25.64
C ILE A 495 20.72 -19.65 26.93
N LYS A 496 21.38 -18.97 27.88
CA LYS A 496 21.72 -19.58 29.18
C LYS A 496 20.50 -19.97 30.00
N ASN A 497 19.40 -19.23 29.88
CA ASN A 497 18.14 -19.55 30.57
C ASN A 497 17.45 -20.75 29.91
N THR A 498 17.56 -20.88 28.59
CA THR A 498 16.98 -21.96 27.79
C THR A 498 17.93 -23.14 27.62
N GLU A 499 18.95 -23.29 28.46
CA GLU A 499 19.92 -24.39 28.46
C GLU A 499 20.59 -24.67 27.10
N GLY A 500 20.86 -23.61 26.33
CA GLY A 500 21.50 -23.73 25.03
C GLY A 500 20.51 -23.85 23.86
N TYR A 501 19.20 -23.74 24.07
CA TYR A 501 18.22 -23.78 22.99
C TYR A 501 17.85 -22.38 22.50
N CYS A 502 17.63 -22.26 21.20
CA CYS A 502 17.15 -21.08 20.51
C CYS A 502 16.33 -21.52 19.29
N GLY A 503 15.82 -20.58 18.51
CA GLY A 503 15.09 -20.95 17.30
C GLY A 503 15.24 -19.98 16.15
N LEU A 504 14.73 -20.44 15.02
CA LEU A 504 14.53 -19.64 13.81
C LEU A 504 13.02 -19.54 13.58
N ILE A 505 12.53 -18.33 13.34
CA ILE A 505 11.19 -18.10 12.82
C ILE A 505 11.32 -17.54 11.42
N VAL A 506 10.57 -18.14 10.50
CA VAL A 506 10.40 -17.63 9.14
C VAL A 506 9.01 -17.01 9.06
N ALA A 507 8.94 -15.75 8.66
CA ALA A 507 7.71 -14.97 8.56
C ALA A 507 7.59 -14.29 7.18
N MET A 508 6.36 -13.94 6.81
CA MET A 508 6.07 -13.13 5.62
C MET A 508 5.83 -11.65 5.97
N GLY A 509 5.82 -10.79 4.95
CA GLY A 509 5.36 -9.39 5.07
C GLY A 509 6.47 -8.35 5.23
N VAL A 510 7.59 -8.51 4.52
CA VAL A 510 8.76 -7.61 4.64
C VAL A 510 8.53 -6.19 4.10
N THR A 511 7.57 -6.01 3.20
CA THR A 511 7.21 -4.70 2.61
C THR A 511 6.00 -4.02 3.28
N GLY A 512 5.42 -4.64 4.31
CA GLY A 512 4.18 -4.19 4.96
C GLY A 512 4.37 -3.49 6.30
N SER A 513 3.27 -3.02 6.89
CA SER A 513 3.21 -2.42 8.25
C SER A 513 3.63 -3.38 9.37
N SER A 514 3.67 -4.69 9.10
CA SER A 514 4.20 -5.71 10.02
C SER A 514 5.71 -5.98 9.85
N CYS A 515 6.42 -5.23 9.00
CA CYS A 515 7.87 -5.36 8.84
C CYS A 515 8.59 -5.09 10.17
N GLY A 516 9.41 -6.06 10.59
CA GLY A 516 10.10 -6.06 11.87
C GLY A 516 9.25 -6.43 13.09
N ASN A 517 7.93 -6.56 12.94
CA ASN A 517 7.01 -6.98 14.00
C ASN A 517 5.90 -7.90 13.47
N PRO A 518 6.26 -9.10 12.94
CA PRO A 518 5.30 -10.02 12.35
C PRO A 518 4.27 -10.51 13.38
N GLN A 519 3.01 -10.52 12.98
CA GLN A 519 1.90 -11.05 13.77
C GLN A 519 1.85 -12.58 13.65
N LEU A 520 1.05 -13.22 14.51
CA LEU A 520 0.92 -14.69 14.53
C LEU A 520 0.45 -15.27 13.17
N ASN A 521 -0.25 -14.49 12.35
CA ASN A 521 -0.69 -14.90 11.01
C ASN A 521 0.42 -14.85 9.97
N ASP A 522 1.47 -14.08 10.23
CA ASP A 522 2.59 -13.89 9.30
C ASP A 522 3.65 -14.97 9.49
N MET A 523 3.59 -15.73 10.59
CA MET A 523 4.56 -16.78 10.91
C MET A 523 4.27 -18.05 10.10
N LEU A 524 5.26 -18.50 9.33
CA LEU A 524 5.15 -19.65 8.43
C LEU A 524 5.90 -20.87 8.95
N ALA A 525 7.03 -20.67 9.65
CA ALA A 525 7.77 -21.77 10.27
C ALA A 525 8.40 -21.39 11.62
N LEU A 526 8.55 -22.40 12.48
CA LEU A 526 9.31 -22.37 13.72
C LEU A 526 10.26 -23.57 13.76
N TYR A 527 11.55 -23.30 13.81
CA TYR A 527 12.57 -24.32 14.04
C TYR A 527 13.19 -24.12 15.42
N GLU A 528 13.03 -25.09 16.31
CA GLU A 528 13.78 -25.12 17.56
C GLU A 528 15.11 -25.85 17.33
N ALA A 529 16.20 -25.23 17.76
CA ALA A 529 17.56 -25.66 17.50
C ALA A 529 18.48 -25.37 18.70
N LYS A 530 19.71 -25.89 18.65
CA LYS A 530 20.73 -25.56 19.66
C LYS A 530 21.52 -24.33 19.25
N SER A 531 22.00 -23.57 20.23
CA SER A 531 23.06 -22.60 20.00
C SER A 531 24.39 -23.33 19.83
N ILE A 532 25.19 -22.93 18.84
CA ILE A 532 26.55 -23.43 18.64
C ILE A 532 27.57 -22.30 18.83
N ASP A 533 28.67 -22.60 19.52
CA ASP A 533 29.77 -21.66 19.71
C ASP A 533 30.70 -21.66 18.48
N SER A 534 31.38 -20.55 18.21
CA SER A 534 32.30 -20.42 17.06
C SER A 534 33.39 -21.48 17.02
N LYS A 535 33.84 -21.97 18.19
CA LYS A 535 34.84 -23.04 18.29
C LYS A 535 34.32 -24.39 17.80
N ASP A 536 33.03 -24.63 17.93
CA ASP A 536 32.38 -25.88 17.54
C ASP A 536 31.91 -25.83 16.07
N LEU A 537 31.87 -24.65 15.46
CA LEU A 537 31.68 -24.46 14.02
C LEU A 537 32.95 -24.79 13.21
N ASP A 538 34.13 -24.75 13.85
CA ASP A 538 35.44 -25.07 13.24
C ASP A 538 35.80 -24.25 11.98
N LEU A 539 35.25 -23.04 11.85
CA LEU A 539 35.47 -22.15 10.71
C LEU A 539 36.70 -21.22 10.87
N GLY A 540 37.17 -21.02 12.10
CA GLY A 540 38.20 -20.00 12.39
C GLY A 540 37.67 -18.57 12.24
N VAL A 541 38.56 -17.60 12.07
CA VAL A 541 38.17 -16.23 11.67
C VAL A 541 38.08 -16.22 10.15
N LEU A 542 36.93 -15.86 9.61
CA LEU A 542 36.72 -15.74 8.17
C LEU A 542 37.19 -14.36 7.71
N THR A 543 37.94 -14.32 6.61
CA THR A 543 38.49 -13.07 6.07
C THR A 543 37.82 -12.79 4.73
N LEU A 544 37.23 -11.61 4.57
CA LEU A 544 36.64 -11.17 3.31
C LEU A 544 37.76 -11.06 2.27
N MET A 545 37.68 -11.84 1.18
CA MET A 545 38.66 -11.77 0.10
C MET A 545 38.24 -10.70 -0.91
N PRO A 546 39.10 -9.71 -1.23
CA PRO A 546 38.76 -8.73 -2.24
C PRO A 546 38.60 -9.41 -3.60
N HIS A 547 37.41 -9.26 -4.20
CA HIS A 547 37.19 -9.58 -5.60
C HIS A 547 37.98 -8.60 -6.46
N PHE A 548 39.10 -9.07 -7.03
CA PHE A 548 39.77 -8.35 -8.10
C PHE A 548 39.05 -8.64 -9.41
N GLY A 549 37.94 -7.93 -9.63
CA GLY A 549 37.27 -7.81 -10.94
C GLY A 549 38.00 -6.84 -11.87
#